data_AF-A0A428WF41-F1
#
_entry.id   AF-A0A428WF41-F1
#
_cell.length_a   1.000
_cell.length_b   1.000
_cell.length_c   1.000
_cell.angle_alpha   90.00
_cell.angle_beta   90.00
_cell.angle_gamma   90.00
#
_symmetry.space_group_name_H-M   'P 1'
#
loop_
_entity.id
_entity.type
_entity.pdbx_description
1 polymer ?
#
loop_
_entity_poly.entity_id
_entity_poly.type
_entity_poly.pdbx_seq_one_letter_code
_entity_poly.pdbx_strand_id
1 'polypeptide(L)'
;MEHITLLIGIVIITALVFDFTNGFHDTANAMATTISTGALKPRTAVAMSAVLNLVGAFLSVEVAKTISGGIVDESGIRPEVIFAGLVGAIMWNLLTWLVGLPSSSSHALYGGLIGATLFSAGIGAIHLDVVLSKVLLPALAAPIVAGLAAMAATRLTYRLTRGRDERDTAKGYRSGQIASAALVSLAHGTNDAQKTMGVMTLALITGGVLAPDAGPPFWVITSAGVAIALGTYLGGWRIIRTMGRGLTDIQPPQGFSAQTGAATVILASSHLGFGLSTTQVSSGAIMGSGLGRKGGVVRWSTATRMFVAWGLTLPAAGLVAGLAALLAGRGTWGVTAVAVMAVAGSAWIWVKSRQEKVDHSNVNDVPAPHADPEHEDIVADVVASLSPPPTDSVLEAAAHDGEAGSPRSASPASQSPASKATVV
;
A
#
# COMPACT_ATOMS: atom_id res chain seq x y z
N MET A 1 -2.27 8.87 -42.82
CA MET A 1 -2.35 9.82 -41.69
C MET A 1 -3.49 9.46 -40.73
N GLU A 2 -4.70 9.12 -41.20
CA GLU A 2 -5.84 8.75 -40.34
C GLU A 2 -5.55 7.63 -39.32
N HIS A 3 -4.85 6.57 -39.72
CA HIS A 3 -4.47 5.48 -38.80
C HIS A 3 -3.55 5.92 -37.65
N ILE A 4 -2.61 6.84 -37.90
CA ILE A 4 -1.68 7.34 -36.89
C ILE A 4 -2.44 8.24 -35.91
N THR A 5 -3.34 9.09 -36.41
CA THR A 5 -4.18 9.96 -35.57
C THR A 5 -5.12 9.15 -34.68
N LEU A 6 -5.75 8.09 -35.20
CA LEU A 6 -6.60 7.20 -34.42
C LEU A 6 -5.82 6.50 -33.29
N LEU A 7 -4.64 6.00 -33.61
CA LEU A 7 -3.79 5.30 -32.64
C LEU A 7 -3.29 6.23 -31.53
N ILE A 8 -2.89 7.46 -31.86
CA ILE A 8 -2.54 8.48 -30.87
C ILE A 8 -3.73 8.75 -29.94
N GLY A 9 -4.95 8.86 -30.50
CA GLY A 9 -6.17 8.98 -29.71
C GLY A 9 -6.36 7.81 -28.72
N ILE A 10 -6.15 6.58 -29.18
CA ILE A 10 -6.21 5.37 -28.33
C ILE A 10 -5.14 5.42 -27.23
N VAL A 11 -3.90 5.81 -27.55
CA VAL A 11 -2.82 5.96 -26.58
C VAL A 11 -3.18 7.00 -25.52
N ILE A 12 -3.72 8.15 -25.92
CA ILE A 12 -4.14 9.21 -25.00
C ILE A 12 -5.23 8.69 -24.06
N ILE A 13 -6.27 8.03 -24.59
CA ILE A 13 -7.34 7.45 -23.76
C ILE A 13 -6.75 6.40 -22.79
N THR A 14 -5.86 5.55 -23.27
CA THR A 14 -5.21 4.52 -22.46
C THR A 14 -4.33 5.15 -21.37
N ALA A 15 -3.62 6.23 -21.66
CA ALA A 15 -2.83 6.98 -20.69
C ALA A 15 -3.72 7.61 -19.60
N LEU A 16 -4.87 8.19 -19.98
CA LEU A 16 -5.84 8.72 -19.03
C LEU A 16 -6.46 7.61 -18.16
N VAL A 17 -6.74 6.44 -18.74
CA VAL A 17 -7.15 5.26 -17.96
C VAL A 17 -6.05 4.85 -17.00
N PHE A 18 -4.78 4.80 -17.43
CA PHE A 18 -3.66 4.54 -16.56
C PHE A 18 -3.61 5.53 -15.40
N ASP A 19 -3.72 6.83 -15.66
CA ASP A 19 -3.65 7.88 -14.63
C ASP A 19 -4.82 7.82 -13.64
N PHE A 20 -6.01 7.51 -14.14
CA PHE A 20 -7.16 7.20 -13.31
C PHE A 20 -6.90 5.97 -12.44
N THR A 21 -6.33 4.90 -13.01
CA THR A 21 -5.99 3.71 -12.23
C THR A 21 -4.92 4.01 -11.18
N ASN A 22 -3.96 4.86 -11.51
CA ASN A 22 -2.91 5.30 -10.63
C ASN A 22 -3.50 6.10 -9.45
N GLY A 23 -4.36 7.08 -9.72
CA GLY A 23 -5.01 7.89 -8.70
C GLY A 23 -5.76 7.04 -7.67
N PHE A 24 -6.54 6.06 -8.12
CA PHE A 24 -7.27 5.17 -7.21
C PHE A 24 -6.28 4.28 -6.41
N HIS A 25 -5.26 3.73 -7.07
CA HIS A 25 -4.30 2.80 -6.46
C HIS A 25 -3.47 3.49 -5.37
N ASP A 26 -2.99 4.70 -5.66
CA ASP A 26 -2.02 5.43 -4.83
C ASP A 26 -2.71 6.40 -3.84
N THR A 27 -4.04 6.47 -3.82
CA THR A 27 -4.80 7.15 -2.75
C THR A 27 -4.38 6.67 -1.36
N ALA A 28 -4.02 5.39 -1.23
CA ALA A 28 -3.55 4.80 0.02
C ALA A 28 -2.29 5.48 0.57
N ASN A 29 -1.39 5.96 -0.30
CA ASN A 29 -0.13 6.57 0.09
C ASN A 29 -0.35 7.85 0.91
N ALA A 30 -1.36 8.64 0.54
CA ALA A 30 -1.70 9.87 1.24
C ALA A 30 -2.69 9.64 2.39
N MET A 31 -3.72 8.81 2.19
CA MET A 31 -4.91 8.78 3.06
C MET A 31 -4.97 7.60 4.03
N ALA A 32 -4.24 6.51 3.81
CA ALA A 32 -4.37 5.32 4.67
C ALA A 32 -4.07 5.62 6.13
N THR A 33 -3.03 6.41 6.41
CA THR A 33 -2.65 6.79 7.77
C THR A 33 -3.64 7.76 8.41
N THR A 34 -4.18 8.72 7.66
CA THR A 34 -5.17 9.69 8.17
C THR A 34 -6.53 9.03 8.45
N ILE A 35 -6.89 8.03 7.64
CA ILE A 35 -8.10 7.23 7.82
C ILE A 35 -7.94 6.28 9.01
N SER A 36 -6.80 5.58 9.11
CA SER A 36 -6.59 4.58 10.16
C SER A 36 -6.43 5.20 11.55
N THR A 37 -5.90 6.42 11.67
CA THR A 37 -5.84 7.18 12.94
C THR A 37 -7.17 7.84 13.32
N GLY A 38 -8.17 7.85 12.44
CA GLY A 38 -9.43 8.58 12.66
C GLY A 38 -9.31 10.11 12.56
N ALA A 39 -8.22 10.62 11.99
CA ALA A 39 -8.04 12.06 11.77
C ALA A 39 -9.03 12.62 10.74
N LEU A 40 -9.40 11.84 9.72
CA LEU A 40 -10.50 12.16 8.80
C LEU A 40 -11.39 10.95 8.56
N LYS A 41 -12.67 11.21 8.26
CA LYS A 41 -13.57 10.18 7.74
C LYS A 41 -13.13 9.76 6.32
N PRO A 42 -13.27 8.49 5.93
CA PRO A 42 -12.80 7.98 4.63
C PRO A 42 -13.21 8.83 3.43
N ARG A 43 -14.50 9.19 3.29
CA ARG A 43 -15.00 10.00 2.17
C ARG A 43 -14.43 11.42 2.14
N THR A 44 -14.27 12.05 3.30
CA THR A 44 -13.69 13.40 3.40
C THR A 44 -12.20 13.37 3.05
N ALA A 45 -11.49 12.32 3.47
CA ALA A 45 -10.08 12.13 3.17
C ALA A 45 -9.83 12.02 1.66
N VAL A 46 -10.54 11.13 0.97
CA VAL A 46 -10.38 10.96 -0.49
C VAL A 46 -10.85 12.18 -1.28
N ALA A 47 -11.88 12.90 -0.83
CA ALA A 47 -12.33 14.15 -1.46
C ALA A 47 -11.26 15.26 -1.37
N MET A 48 -10.68 15.47 -0.18
CA MET A 48 -9.58 16.41 0.00
C MET A 48 -8.38 16.02 -0.86
N SER A 49 -8.04 14.72 -0.87
CA SER A 49 -6.92 14.21 -1.66
C SER A 49 -7.14 14.43 -3.16
N ALA A 50 -8.35 14.17 -3.68
CA ALA A 50 -8.67 14.38 -5.10
C ALA A 50 -8.50 15.83 -5.54
N VAL A 51 -9.01 16.80 -4.76
CA VAL A 51 -8.85 18.22 -5.04
C VAL A 51 -7.38 18.63 -5.06
N LEU A 52 -6.61 18.18 -4.07
CA LEU A 52 -5.19 18.52 -3.98
C LEU A 52 -4.34 17.84 -5.05
N ASN A 53 -4.70 16.62 -5.47
CA ASN A 53 -4.07 15.98 -6.62
C ASN A 53 -4.30 16.78 -7.90
N LEU A 54 -5.53 17.25 -8.13
CA LEU A 54 -5.85 18.11 -9.26
C LEU A 54 -5.03 19.39 -9.24
N VAL A 55 -4.93 20.07 -8.09
CA VAL A 55 -4.10 21.29 -7.94
C VAL A 55 -2.62 20.97 -8.17
N GLY A 56 -2.12 19.88 -7.60
CA GLY A 56 -0.73 19.44 -7.72
C GLY A 56 -0.31 19.23 -9.18
N ALA A 57 -1.21 18.72 -10.02
CA ALA A 57 -0.96 18.51 -11.45
C ALA A 57 -0.55 19.80 -12.19
N PHE A 58 -0.94 20.98 -11.71
CA PHE A 58 -0.58 22.26 -12.33
C PHE A 58 0.69 22.91 -11.75
N LEU A 59 1.33 22.31 -10.74
CA LEU A 59 2.45 22.94 -10.04
C LEU A 59 3.82 22.72 -10.70
N SER A 60 3.97 21.72 -11.56
CA SER A 60 5.25 21.43 -12.23
C SER A 60 5.04 20.58 -13.48
N VAL A 61 6.04 20.59 -14.36
CA VAL A 61 6.11 19.79 -15.61
C VAL A 61 7.48 19.10 -15.79
N GLU A 62 8.36 19.17 -14.80
CA GLU A 62 9.75 18.66 -14.89
C GLU A 62 9.84 17.12 -14.98
N VAL A 63 9.00 16.40 -14.24
CA VAL A 63 8.90 14.94 -14.35
C VAL A 63 8.35 14.54 -15.72
N ALA A 64 7.37 15.28 -16.24
CA ALA A 64 6.80 15.03 -17.56
C ALA A 64 7.87 15.11 -18.67
N LYS A 65 8.71 16.16 -18.63
CA LYS A 65 9.85 16.34 -19.55
C LYS A 65 10.86 15.19 -19.45
N THR A 66 11.13 14.72 -18.23
CA THR A 66 12.05 13.60 -18.01
C THR A 66 11.52 12.29 -18.61
N ILE A 67 10.20 12.07 -18.56
CA ILE A 67 9.59 10.90 -19.18
C ILE A 67 9.56 11.02 -20.71
N SER A 68 9.19 12.18 -21.25
CA SER A 68 9.07 12.34 -22.70
C SER A 68 10.42 12.28 -23.41
N GLY A 69 11.45 12.97 -22.91
CA GLY A 69 12.74 13.06 -23.60
C GLY A 69 13.89 12.21 -23.03
N GLY A 70 13.69 11.49 -21.93
CA GLY A 70 14.81 10.89 -21.18
C GLY A 70 14.95 9.37 -21.27
N ILE A 71 13.86 8.61 -21.39
CA ILE A 71 13.90 7.16 -21.10
C ILE A 71 14.13 6.33 -22.36
N VAL A 72 13.61 6.79 -23.49
CA VAL A 72 13.58 6.02 -24.74
C VAL A 72 13.87 6.94 -25.93
N ASP A 73 14.57 6.43 -26.93
CA ASP A 73 14.85 7.17 -28.16
C ASP A 73 13.54 7.44 -28.93
N GLU A 74 13.15 8.72 -28.98
CA GLU A 74 11.92 9.20 -29.64
C GLU A 74 11.90 8.88 -31.14
N SER A 75 13.07 8.76 -31.79
CA SER A 75 13.17 8.54 -33.23
C SER A 75 12.85 7.10 -33.65
N GLY A 76 12.92 6.15 -32.73
CA GLY A 76 12.71 4.72 -32.97
C GLY A 76 11.39 4.15 -32.44
N ILE A 77 10.63 4.93 -31.67
CA ILE A 77 9.42 4.48 -30.97
C ILE A 77 8.16 4.83 -31.75
N ARG A 78 7.31 3.83 -31.99
CA ARG A 78 5.98 4.05 -32.57
C ARG A 78 4.89 4.09 -31.48
N PRO A 79 3.76 4.78 -31.71
CA PRO A 79 2.69 4.87 -30.71
C PRO A 79 2.12 3.50 -30.28
N GLU A 80 2.20 2.45 -31.11
CA GLU A 80 1.78 1.09 -30.76
C GLU A 80 2.60 0.51 -29.60
N VAL A 81 3.89 0.88 -29.52
CA VAL A 81 4.80 0.44 -28.46
C VAL A 81 4.44 1.13 -27.15
N ILE A 82 4.13 2.42 -27.20
CA ILE A 82 3.66 3.20 -26.04
C ILE A 82 2.32 2.63 -25.54
N PHE A 83 1.40 2.34 -26.46
CA PHE A 83 0.13 1.67 -26.15
C PHE A 83 0.34 0.35 -25.41
N ALA A 84 1.20 -0.53 -25.93
CA ALA A 84 1.53 -1.80 -25.29
C ALA A 84 2.17 -1.61 -23.90
N GLY A 85 3.04 -0.61 -23.76
CA GLY A 85 3.63 -0.21 -22.47
C GLY A 85 2.59 0.16 -21.43
N LEU A 86 1.63 1.01 -21.81
CA LEU A 86 0.53 1.42 -20.94
C LEU A 86 -0.38 0.25 -20.57
N VAL A 87 -0.69 -0.65 -21.51
CA VAL A 87 -1.49 -1.84 -21.24
C VAL A 87 -0.82 -2.74 -20.19
N GLY A 88 0.49 -2.99 -20.31
CA GLY A 88 1.24 -3.75 -19.31
C GLY A 88 1.21 -3.11 -17.93
N ALA A 89 1.40 -1.78 -17.88
CA ALA A 89 1.34 -1.01 -16.63
C ALA A 89 -0.06 -1.07 -15.97
N ILE A 90 -1.12 -0.83 -16.73
CA ILE A 90 -2.52 -0.90 -16.26
C ILE A 90 -2.83 -2.30 -15.72
N MET A 91 -2.46 -3.34 -16.48
CA MET A 91 -2.79 -4.70 -16.09
C MET A 91 -2.10 -5.12 -14.80
N TRP A 92 -0.85 -4.71 -14.63
CA TRP A 92 -0.14 -4.93 -13.38
C TRP A 92 -0.78 -4.18 -12.22
N ASN A 93 -1.09 -2.88 -12.38
CA ASN A 93 -1.74 -2.07 -11.33
C ASN A 93 -3.10 -2.64 -10.90
N LEU A 94 -3.91 -3.09 -11.86
CA LEU A 94 -5.21 -3.71 -11.55
C LEU A 94 -5.04 -5.05 -10.84
N LEU A 95 -4.06 -5.86 -11.23
CA LEU A 95 -3.77 -7.13 -10.57
C LEU A 95 -3.32 -6.93 -9.13
N THR A 96 -2.38 -6.00 -8.88
CA THR A 96 -1.88 -5.71 -7.53
C THR A 96 -2.96 -5.11 -6.65
N TRP A 97 -3.83 -4.28 -7.22
CA TRP A 97 -5.02 -3.78 -6.52
C TRP A 97 -5.98 -4.91 -6.12
N LEU A 98 -6.26 -5.85 -7.03
CA LEU A 98 -7.17 -6.97 -6.76
C LEU A 98 -6.72 -7.76 -5.53
N VAL A 99 -5.43 -8.02 -5.42
CA VAL A 99 -4.83 -8.73 -4.27
C VAL A 99 -4.50 -7.82 -3.08
N GLY A 100 -4.76 -6.50 -3.17
CA GLY A 100 -4.52 -5.54 -2.11
C GLY A 100 -3.03 -5.32 -1.78
N LEU A 101 -2.13 -5.61 -2.72
CA LEU A 101 -0.69 -5.41 -2.57
C LEU A 101 -0.31 -3.98 -2.95
N PRO A 102 0.30 -3.19 -2.06
CA PRO A 102 0.77 -1.84 -2.37
C PRO A 102 2.00 -1.91 -3.30
N SER A 103 1.72 -1.85 -4.61
CA SER A 103 2.70 -1.75 -5.69
C SER A 103 2.99 -0.30 -6.07
N SER A 104 4.03 -0.08 -6.88
CA SER A 104 4.38 1.22 -7.42
C SER A 104 3.89 1.34 -8.86
N SER A 105 2.88 2.18 -9.08
CA SER A 105 2.40 2.53 -10.42
C SER A 105 3.49 3.15 -11.30
N SER A 106 4.44 3.88 -10.69
CA SER A 106 5.58 4.45 -11.41
C SER A 106 6.48 3.36 -11.98
N HIS A 107 6.79 2.32 -11.21
CA HIS A 107 7.59 1.19 -11.70
C HIS A 107 6.82 0.33 -12.70
N ALA A 108 5.50 0.23 -12.56
CA ALA A 108 4.67 -0.44 -13.55
C ALA A 108 4.72 0.32 -14.90
N LEU A 109 4.65 1.65 -14.87
CA LEU A 109 4.78 2.49 -16.07
C LEU A 109 6.17 2.37 -16.71
N TYR A 110 7.23 2.55 -15.93
CA TYR A 110 8.61 2.42 -16.44
C TYR A 110 8.87 1.01 -16.95
N GLY A 111 8.48 -0.01 -16.19
CA GLY A 111 8.57 -1.40 -16.61
C GLY A 111 7.83 -1.65 -17.91
N GLY A 112 6.60 -1.14 -18.04
CA GLY A 112 5.80 -1.24 -19.25
C GLY A 112 6.49 -0.60 -20.46
N LEU A 113 6.93 0.65 -20.36
CA LEU A 113 7.61 1.35 -21.46
C LEU A 113 8.95 0.70 -21.83
N ILE A 114 9.77 0.36 -20.83
CA ILE A 114 11.06 -0.32 -21.02
C ILE A 114 10.86 -1.70 -21.66
N GLY A 115 9.89 -2.47 -21.17
CA GLY A 115 9.61 -3.82 -21.68
C GLY A 115 9.04 -3.83 -23.10
N ALA A 116 8.08 -2.94 -23.39
CA ALA A 116 7.57 -2.76 -24.75
C ALA A 116 8.67 -2.36 -25.72
N THR A 117 9.52 -1.41 -25.31
CA THR A 117 10.67 -0.96 -26.10
C THR A 117 11.67 -2.09 -26.33
N LEU A 118 12.05 -2.81 -25.28
CA LEU A 118 13.03 -3.90 -25.35
C LEU A 118 12.61 -4.97 -26.38
N PHE A 119 11.32 -5.33 -26.39
CA PHE A 119 10.79 -6.36 -27.29
C PHE A 119 10.55 -5.83 -28.71
N SER A 120 10.28 -4.53 -28.87
CA SER A 120 10.01 -3.90 -30.18
C SER A 120 11.27 -3.47 -30.92
N ALA A 121 12.21 -2.85 -30.21
CA ALA A 121 13.35 -2.13 -30.77
C ALA A 121 14.71 -2.61 -30.20
N GLY A 122 14.71 -3.51 -29.22
CA GLY A 122 15.92 -4.03 -28.60
C GLY A 122 16.50 -3.11 -27.53
N ILE A 123 17.61 -3.55 -26.92
CA ILE A 123 18.23 -2.85 -25.79
C ILE A 123 18.85 -1.49 -26.18
N GLY A 124 19.25 -1.32 -27.44
CA GLY A 124 19.88 -0.10 -27.93
C GLY A 124 18.96 1.10 -28.01
N ALA A 125 17.63 0.89 -27.99
CA ALA A 125 16.64 1.96 -27.98
C ALA A 125 16.36 2.52 -26.57
N ILE A 126 17.00 1.97 -25.52
CA ILE A 126 16.78 2.33 -24.12
C ILE A 126 18.00 3.10 -23.61
N HIS A 127 17.77 4.29 -23.06
CA HIS A 127 18.80 5.06 -22.37
C HIS A 127 19.05 4.48 -20.99
N LEU A 128 19.85 3.39 -20.92
CA LEU A 128 20.12 2.65 -19.68
C LEU A 128 20.74 3.52 -18.58
N ASP A 129 21.53 4.53 -18.95
CA ASP A 129 22.12 5.51 -18.04
C ASP A 129 21.03 6.39 -17.39
N VAL A 130 20.03 6.81 -18.16
CA VAL A 130 18.89 7.59 -17.65
C VAL A 130 17.99 6.71 -16.79
N VAL A 131 17.69 5.48 -17.24
CA VAL A 131 16.93 4.50 -16.44
C VAL A 131 17.63 4.25 -15.10
N LEU A 132 18.94 4.04 -15.10
CA LEU A 132 19.68 3.79 -13.87
C LEU A 132 19.68 5.02 -12.94
N SER A 133 20.02 6.20 -13.48
CA SER A 133 20.22 7.42 -12.68
C SER A 133 18.94 8.12 -12.24
N LYS A 134 17.87 8.09 -13.06
CA LYS A 134 16.61 8.80 -12.82
C LYS A 134 15.46 7.91 -12.35
N VAL A 135 15.57 6.59 -12.54
CA VAL A 135 14.52 5.63 -12.15
C VAL A 135 15.00 4.68 -11.06
N LEU A 136 16.00 3.82 -11.33
CA LEU A 136 16.38 2.73 -10.43
C LEU A 136 17.09 3.21 -9.15
N LEU A 137 18.08 4.11 -9.26
CA LEU A 137 18.79 4.63 -8.10
C LEU A 137 17.86 5.43 -7.17
N PRO A 138 17.05 6.38 -7.67
CA PRO A 138 16.07 7.07 -6.84
C PRO A 138 15.04 6.12 -6.21
N ALA A 139 14.59 5.09 -6.92
CA ALA A 139 13.66 4.10 -6.38
C ALA A 139 14.19 3.33 -5.17
N LEU A 140 15.48 3.00 -5.15
CA LEU A 140 16.11 2.34 -4.00
C LEU A 140 16.39 3.33 -2.86
N ALA A 141 16.89 4.53 -3.19
CA ALA A 141 17.30 5.52 -2.20
C ALA A 141 16.11 6.17 -1.49
N ALA A 142 15.05 6.51 -2.21
CA ALA A 142 13.94 7.30 -1.70
C ALA A 142 13.18 6.69 -0.51
N PRO A 143 12.81 5.38 -0.48
CA PRO A 143 12.18 4.79 0.71
C PRO A 143 13.09 4.87 1.94
N ILE A 144 14.42 4.73 1.76
CA ILE A 144 15.40 4.81 2.85
C ILE A 144 15.50 6.25 3.36
N VAL A 145 15.66 7.21 2.46
CA VAL A 145 15.74 8.65 2.81
C VAL A 145 14.46 9.10 3.52
N ALA A 146 13.30 8.75 2.98
CA ALA A 146 12.02 9.08 3.59
C ALA A 146 11.83 8.40 4.95
N GLY A 147 12.24 7.13 5.07
CA GLY A 147 12.22 6.40 6.34
C GLY A 147 13.12 7.02 7.40
N LEU A 148 14.36 7.39 7.06
CA LEU A 148 15.27 8.05 7.98
C LEU A 148 14.78 9.44 8.38
N ALA A 149 14.26 10.22 7.42
CA ALA A 149 13.67 11.53 7.69
C ALA A 149 12.46 11.42 8.63
N ALA A 150 11.54 10.50 8.36
CA ALA A 150 10.37 10.25 9.20
C ALA A 150 10.75 9.71 10.58
N MET A 151 11.77 8.85 10.68
CA MET A 151 12.31 8.34 11.95
C MET A 151 12.90 9.47 12.80
N ALA A 152 13.71 10.33 12.19
CA ALA A 152 14.30 11.49 12.86
C ALA A 152 13.21 12.48 13.32
N ALA A 153 12.25 12.79 12.44
CA ALA A 153 11.10 13.64 12.75
C ALA A 153 10.30 13.06 13.91
N THR A 154 9.99 11.76 13.88
CA THR A 154 9.25 11.09 14.96
C THR A 154 10.00 11.15 16.29
N ARG A 155 11.31 10.86 16.30
CA ARG A 155 12.14 10.97 17.52
C ARG A 155 12.14 12.39 18.07
N LEU A 156 12.23 13.39 17.21
CA LEU A 156 12.17 14.79 17.62
C LEU A 156 10.79 15.12 18.21
N THR A 157 9.73 14.74 17.53
CA THR A 157 8.33 14.93 17.96
C THR A 157 8.11 14.39 19.37
N TYR A 158 8.45 13.11 19.63
CA TYR A 158 8.28 12.50 20.96
C TYR A 158 9.26 13.03 22.02
N ARG A 159 10.42 13.57 21.62
CA ARG A 159 11.34 14.25 22.56
C ARG A 159 10.77 15.60 23.00
N LEU A 160 10.21 16.37 22.09
CA LEU A 160 9.65 17.70 22.38
C LEU A 160 8.36 17.63 23.20
N THR A 161 7.59 16.55 23.07
CA THR A 161 6.36 16.34 23.86
C THR A 161 6.57 15.48 25.10
N ARG A 162 7.81 15.11 25.42
CA ARG A 162 8.12 14.34 26.63
C ARG A 162 7.66 15.12 27.87
N GLY A 163 6.79 14.50 28.67
CA GLY A 163 6.25 15.10 29.90
C GLY A 163 5.01 15.95 29.71
N ARG A 164 4.46 16.05 28.48
CA ARG A 164 3.12 16.62 28.23
C ARG A 164 2.07 15.52 28.23
N ASP A 165 0.84 15.85 28.65
CA ASP A 165 -0.29 14.94 28.51
C ASP A 165 -0.63 14.72 27.02
N GLU A 166 -0.90 13.48 26.65
CA GLU A 166 -1.28 13.09 25.29
C GLU A 166 -2.58 13.80 24.89
N ARG A 167 -3.48 14.06 25.84
CA ARG A 167 -4.74 14.79 25.61
C ARG A 167 -4.53 16.23 25.15
N ASP A 168 -3.53 16.91 25.68
CA ASP A 168 -3.25 18.31 25.37
C ASP A 168 -2.68 18.48 23.97
N THR A 169 -1.94 17.48 23.50
CA THR A 169 -1.28 17.51 22.19
C THR A 169 -2.11 16.84 21.08
N ALA A 170 -3.10 16.03 21.44
CA ALA A 170 -3.91 15.25 20.50
C ALA A 170 -4.59 16.11 19.42
N LYS A 171 -5.21 17.23 19.80
CA LYS A 171 -5.86 18.14 18.83
C LYS A 171 -4.85 18.73 17.84
N GLY A 172 -3.68 19.15 18.34
CA GLY A 172 -2.59 19.70 17.53
C GLY A 172 -2.06 18.68 16.52
N TYR A 173 -1.77 17.45 16.97
CA TYR A 173 -1.31 16.39 16.08
C TYR A 173 -2.36 15.93 15.09
N ARG A 174 -3.64 15.91 15.46
CA ARG A 174 -4.72 15.59 14.53
C ARG A 174 -4.80 16.63 13.40
N SER A 175 -4.77 17.92 13.74
CA SER A 175 -4.75 19.00 12.74
C SER A 175 -3.47 18.98 11.90
N GLY A 176 -2.32 18.75 12.53
CA GLY A 176 -1.03 18.60 11.85
C GLY A 176 -1.06 17.44 10.86
N GLN A 177 -1.59 16.28 11.26
CA GLN A 177 -1.73 15.11 10.39
C GLN A 177 -2.62 15.40 9.18
N ILE A 178 -3.73 16.13 9.36
CA ILE A 178 -4.59 16.54 8.24
C ILE A 178 -3.81 17.43 7.26
N ALA A 179 -3.06 18.40 7.77
CA ALA A 179 -2.24 19.28 6.96
C ALA A 179 -1.11 18.52 6.23
N SER A 180 -0.41 17.60 6.89
CA SER A 180 0.61 16.78 6.25
C SER A 180 0.02 15.81 5.22
N ALA A 181 -1.17 15.25 5.46
CA ALA A 181 -1.88 14.43 4.49
C ALA A 181 -2.27 15.22 3.22
N ALA A 182 -2.66 16.49 3.42
CA ALA A 182 -2.90 17.42 2.32
C ALA A 182 -1.62 17.67 1.52
N LEU A 183 -0.48 17.91 2.19
CA LEU A 183 0.82 18.05 1.51
C LEU A 183 1.23 16.81 0.72
N VAL A 184 1.03 15.60 1.26
CA VAL A 184 1.30 14.36 0.51
C VAL A 184 0.40 14.25 -0.71
N SER A 185 -0.88 14.62 -0.60
CA SER A 185 -1.81 14.60 -1.75
C SER A 185 -1.42 15.59 -2.83
N LEU A 186 -0.99 16.79 -2.43
CA LEU A 186 -0.47 17.80 -3.35
C LEU A 186 0.80 17.29 -4.05
N ALA A 187 1.74 16.74 -3.27
CA ALA A 187 2.99 16.17 -3.78
C ALA A 187 2.75 14.98 -4.72
N HIS A 188 1.75 14.14 -4.42
CA HIS A 188 1.32 13.06 -5.30
C HIS A 188 0.82 13.61 -6.64
N GLY A 189 -0.07 14.61 -6.65
CA GLY A 189 -0.51 15.25 -7.89
C GLY A 189 0.64 15.87 -8.69
N THR A 190 1.55 16.56 -8.00
CA THR A 190 2.74 17.15 -8.62
C THR A 190 3.66 16.10 -9.23
N ASN A 191 3.77 14.90 -8.67
CA ASN A 191 4.67 13.87 -9.19
C ASN A 191 3.99 12.95 -10.22
N ASP A 192 2.81 12.42 -9.89
CA ASP A 192 2.20 11.29 -10.59
C ASP A 192 1.39 11.70 -11.82
N ALA A 193 0.67 12.82 -11.74
CA ALA A 193 -0.05 13.35 -12.91
C ALA A 193 0.94 13.66 -14.05
N GLN A 194 2.11 14.17 -13.69
CA GLN A 194 3.18 14.47 -14.65
C GLN A 194 3.69 13.24 -15.39
N LYS A 195 3.62 12.04 -14.78
CA LYS A 195 4.10 10.83 -15.44
C LYS A 195 3.23 10.52 -16.67
N THR A 196 1.92 10.62 -16.49
CA THR A 196 0.95 10.48 -17.58
C THR A 196 1.08 11.60 -18.60
N MET A 197 1.27 12.85 -18.15
CA MET A 197 1.53 13.98 -19.06
C MET A 197 2.75 13.72 -19.95
N GLY A 198 3.83 13.17 -19.39
CA GLY A 198 5.04 12.80 -20.12
C GLY A 198 4.79 11.74 -21.17
N VAL A 199 4.03 10.68 -20.85
CA VAL A 199 3.69 9.62 -21.82
C VAL A 199 2.76 10.12 -22.93
N MET A 200 1.77 10.93 -22.60
CA MET A 200 0.91 11.56 -23.60
C MET A 200 1.71 12.48 -24.53
N THR A 201 2.63 13.26 -23.96
CA THR A 201 3.51 14.15 -24.72
C THR A 201 4.44 13.35 -25.63
N LEU A 202 5.05 12.27 -25.12
CA LEU A 202 5.84 11.34 -25.92
C LEU A 202 5.04 10.77 -27.09
N ALA A 203 3.79 10.37 -26.87
CA ALA A 203 2.91 9.85 -27.93
C ALA A 203 2.60 10.91 -29.01
N LEU A 204 2.47 12.18 -28.61
CA LEU A 204 2.24 13.30 -29.53
C LEU A 204 3.51 13.65 -30.32
N ILE A 205 4.69 13.59 -29.69
CA ILE A 205 5.98 13.84 -30.34
C ILE A 205 6.30 12.72 -31.35
N THR A 206 6.27 11.46 -30.90
CA THR A 206 6.48 10.28 -31.76
C THR A 206 5.43 10.17 -32.88
N GLY A 207 4.23 10.69 -32.64
CA GLY A 207 3.16 10.81 -33.62
C GLY A 207 3.31 11.96 -34.63
N GLY A 208 4.33 12.82 -34.48
CA GLY A 208 4.58 13.99 -35.34
C GLY A 208 3.62 15.16 -35.14
N VAL A 209 2.85 15.17 -34.03
CA VAL A 209 1.89 16.23 -33.69
C VAL A 209 2.57 17.37 -32.94
N LEU A 210 3.55 17.05 -32.11
CA LEU A 210 4.39 18.03 -31.40
C LEU A 210 5.83 17.96 -31.91
N ALA A 211 6.53 19.10 -31.84
CA ALA A 211 7.97 19.13 -32.12
C ALA A 211 8.76 18.34 -31.05
N PRO A 212 9.93 17.81 -31.40
CA PRO A 212 10.88 17.30 -30.40
C PRO A 212 11.12 18.33 -29.29
N ASP A 213 11.30 17.87 -28.06
CA ASP A 213 11.49 18.70 -26.86
C ASP A 213 10.31 19.61 -26.46
N ALA A 214 9.15 19.49 -27.13
CA ALA A 214 7.96 20.24 -26.73
C ALA A 214 7.46 19.81 -25.33
N GLY A 215 7.14 20.80 -24.50
CA GLY A 215 6.49 20.55 -23.21
C GLY A 215 5.03 20.08 -23.35
N PRO A 216 4.44 19.51 -22.28
CA PRO A 216 3.05 19.07 -22.30
C PRO A 216 2.11 20.28 -22.52
N PRO A 217 1.23 20.25 -23.52
CA PRO A 217 0.25 21.32 -23.72
C PRO A 217 -0.78 21.35 -22.59
N PHE A 218 -1.41 22.51 -22.38
CA PHE A 218 -2.31 22.74 -21.25
C PHE A 218 -3.47 21.72 -21.15
N TRP A 219 -3.99 21.24 -22.28
CA TRP A 219 -5.04 20.24 -22.29
C TRP A 219 -4.55 18.88 -21.76
N VAL A 220 -3.30 18.49 -22.02
CA VAL A 220 -2.67 17.27 -21.50
C VAL A 220 -2.58 17.35 -19.98
N ILE A 221 -2.10 18.50 -19.48
CA ILE A 221 -1.99 18.78 -18.04
C ILE A 221 -3.37 18.69 -17.38
N THR A 222 -4.37 19.34 -17.96
CA THR A 222 -5.74 19.37 -17.44
C THR A 222 -6.38 17.98 -17.47
N SER A 223 -6.25 17.23 -18.56
CA SER A 223 -6.84 15.90 -18.68
C SER A 223 -6.21 14.89 -17.73
N ALA A 224 -4.89 14.92 -17.56
CA ALA A 224 -4.18 14.07 -16.59
C ALA A 224 -4.60 14.43 -15.16
N GLY A 225 -4.55 15.72 -14.81
CA GLY A 225 -4.97 16.21 -13.49
C GLY A 225 -6.41 15.80 -13.12
N VAL A 226 -7.34 15.86 -14.08
CA VAL A 226 -8.72 15.39 -13.87
C VAL A 226 -8.78 13.87 -13.72
N ALA A 227 -8.06 13.11 -14.56
CA ALA A 227 -8.06 11.65 -14.50
C ALA A 227 -7.54 11.12 -13.16
N ILE A 228 -6.37 11.60 -12.70
CA ILE A 228 -5.81 11.20 -11.40
C ILE A 228 -6.70 11.63 -10.22
N ALA A 229 -7.34 12.81 -10.29
CA ALA A 229 -8.24 13.28 -9.25
C ALA A 229 -9.52 12.43 -9.15
N LEU A 230 -10.12 12.06 -10.29
CA LEU A 230 -11.28 11.17 -10.34
C LEU A 230 -10.95 9.77 -9.82
N GLY A 231 -9.80 9.23 -10.21
CA GLY A 231 -9.29 7.97 -9.67
C GLY A 231 -9.13 8.06 -8.15
N THR A 232 -8.49 9.13 -7.67
CA THR A 232 -8.26 9.37 -6.24
C THR A 232 -9.56 9.43 -5.45
N TYR A 233 -10.58 10.09 -6.00
CA TYR A 233 -11.88 10.22 -5.34
C TYR A 233 -12.59 8.88 -5.13
N LEU A 234 -12.46 7.95 -6.09
CA LEU A 234 -13.00 6.59 -5.94
C LEU A 234 -12.23 5.76 -4.91
N GLY A 235 -10.96 6.10 -4.72
CA GLY A 235 -10.06 5.53 -3.71
C GLY A 235 -9.49 4.18 -4.12
N GLY A 236 -8.81 3.52 -3.19
CA GLY A 236 -8.19 2.21 -3.41
C GLY A 236 -8.40 1.33 -2.20
N TRP A 237 -9.65 1.11 -1.79
CA TRP A 237 -10.02 0.62 -0.46
C TRP A 237 -9.28 -0.64 -0.03
N ARG A 238 -9.03 -1.59 -0.95
CA ARG A 238 -8.22 -2.79 -0.70
C ARG A 238 -6.79 -2.44 -0.24
N ILE A 239 -6.14 -1.51 -0.92
CA ILE A 239 -4.77 -1.06 -0.61
C ILE A 239 -4.76 -0.15 0.62
N ILE A 240 -5.75 0.73 0.77
CA ILE A 240 -5.93 1.58 1.96
C ILE A 240 -5.99 0.71 3.22
N ARG A 241 -6.75 -0.39 3.17
CA ARG A 241 -6.83 -1.38 4.26
C ARG A 241 -5.45 -1.96 4.59
N THR A 242 -4.71 -2.42 3.59
CA THR A 242 -3.36 -2.99 3.76
C THR A 242 -2.37 -1.97 4.35
N MET A 243 -2.34 -0.75 3.82
CA MET A 243 -1.41 0.30 4.24
C MET A 243 -1.74 0.91 5.60
N GLY A 244 -3.03 0.98 5.97
CA GLY A 244 -3.49 1.70 7.16
C GLY A 244 -3.18 1.02 8.49
N ARG A 245 -3.20 -0.32 8.53
CA ARG A 245 -2.93 -1.13 9.73
C ARG A 245 -1.96 -2.30 9.51
N GLY A 246 -1.51 -2.54 8.28
CA GLY A 246 -0.69 -3.72 7.95
C GLY A 246 0.81 -3.57 8.22
N LEU A 247 1.33 -2.34 8.35
CA LEU A 247 2.77 -2.07 8.48
C LEU A 247 3.22 -1.76 9.92
N THR A 248 2.53 -0.84 10.59
CA THR A 248 2.83 -0.40 11.96
C THR A 248 1.58 0.21 12.57
N ASP A 249 1.49 0.23 13.90
CA ASP A 249 0.40 0.88 14.61
C ASP A 249 0.68 2.38 14.68
N ILE A 250 0.05 3.13 13.77
CA ILE A 250 0.29 4.56 13.60
C ILE A 250 -0.60 5.36 14.55
N GLN A 251 0.01 6.20 15.38
CA GLN A 251 -0.67 7.29 16.10
C GLN A 251 -0.57 8.62 15.32
N PRO A 252 -1.43 9.62 15.60
CA PRO A 252 -1.37 10.92 14.93
C PRO A 252 0.00 11.61 14.89
N PRO A 253 0.86 11.58 15.94
CA PRO A 253 2.21 12.14 15.86
C PRO A 253 3.10 11.43 14.83
N GLN A 254 3.04 10.09 14.77
CA GLN A 254 3.79 9.30 13.79
C GLN A 254 3.24 9.52 12.38
N GLY A 255 1.92 9.58 12.23
CA GLY A 255 1.26 9.89 10.96
C GLY A 255 1.69 11.25 10.41
N PHE A 256 1.73 12.28 11.27
CA PHE A 256 2.25 13.60 10.91
C PHE A 256 3.73 13.55 10.48
N SER A 257 4.59 12.88 11.24
CA SER A 257 6.01 12.75 10.91
C SER A 257 6.24 11.98 9.61
N ALA A 258 5.53 10.88 9.39
CA ALA A 258 5.61 10.07 8.18
C ALA A 258 5.16 10.85 6.94
N GLN A 259 4.00 11.49 7.00
CA GLN A 259 3.46 12.24 5.86
C GLN A 259 4.30 13.47 5.55
N THR A 260 4.80 14.18 6.56
CA THR A 260 5.69 15.33 6.33
C THR A 260 6.99 14.87 5.66
N GLY A 261 7.63 13.81 6.17
CA GLY A 261 8.84 13.26 5.56
C GLY A 261 8.61 12.77 4.13
N ALA A 262 7.51 12.06 3.88
CA ALA A 262 7.14 11.61 2.54
C ALA A 262 6.89 12.78 1.58
N ALA A 263 6.10 13.78 1.99
CA ALA A 263 5.80 14.95 1.17
C ALA A 263 7.07 15.73 0.82
N THR A 264 7.98 15.93 1.78
CA THR A 264 9.26 16.61 1.53
C THR A 264 10.09 15.87 0.49
N VAL A 265 10.23 14.54 0.61
CA VAL A 265 11.00 13.73 -0.36
C VAL A 265 10.36 13.74 -1.74
N ILE A 266 9.03 13.59 -1.83
CA ILE A 266 8.31 13.59 -3.12
C ILE A 266 8.43 14.95 -3.80
N LEU A 267 8.22 16.06 -3.09
CA LEU A 267 8.31 17.41 -3.66
C LEU A 267 9.74 17.73 -4.08
N ALA A 268 10.74 17.48 -3.22
CA ALA A 268 12.14 17.71 -3.56
C ALA A 268 12.57 16.93 -4.80
N SER A 269 12.14 15.67 -4.90
CA SER A 269 12.39 14.84 -6.07
C SER A 269 11.70 15.35 -7.33
N SER A 270 10.44 15.77 -7.22
CA SER A 270 9.67 16.29 -8.35
C SER A 270 10.30 17.56 -8.91
N HIS A 271 10.88 18.40 -8.05
CA HIS A 271 11.66 19.58 -8.46
C HIS A 271 12.95 19.21 -9.21
N LEU A 272 13.55 18.07 -8.92
CA LEU A 272 14.73 17.55 -9.63
C LEU A 272 14.36 16.77 -10.91
N GLY A 273 13.07 16.65 -11.22
CA GLY A 273 12.56 15.87 -12.35
C GLY A 273 12.66 14.35 -12.15
N PHE A 274 12.99 13.87 -10.95
CA PHE A 274 13.06 12.44 -10.69
C PHE A 274 11.65 11.87 -10.47
N GLY A 275 11.23 10.95 -11.33
CA GLY A 275 9.92 10.30 -11.23
C GLY A 275 9.91 9.19 -10.18
N LEU A 276 9.84 9.59 -8.91
CA LEU A 276 9.83 8.65 -7.79
C LEU A 276 8.51 7.89 -7.65
N SER A 277 8.63 6.72 -7.03
CA SER A 277 7.50 5.96 -6.50
C SER A 277 7.00 6.55 -5.18
N THR A 278 5.80 7.12 -5.20
CA THR A 278 5.16 7.63 -3.99
C THR A 278 4.80 6.52 -3.02
N THR A 279 4.47 5.32 -3.51
CA THR A 279 4.23 4.13 -2.68
C THR A 279 5.46 3.75 -1.87
N GLN A 280 6.64 3.68 -2.51
CA GLN A 280 7.88 3.33 -1.81
C GLN A 280 8.26 4.40 -0.79
N VAL A 281 8.19 5.67 -1.18
CA VAL A 281 8.49 6.81 -0.30
C VAL A 281 7.57 6.83 0.92
N SER A 282 6.26 6.71 0.71
CA SER A 282 5.27 6.75 1.79
C SER A 282 5.38 5.53 2.70
N SER A 283 5.59 4.34 2.14
CA SER A 283 5.81 3.11 2.92
C SER A 283 7.10 3.18 3.74
N GLY A 284 8.19 3.69 3.15
CA GLY A 284 9.45 3.94 3.82
C GLY A 284 9.28 4.90 5.00
N ALA A 285 8.59 6.02 4.78
CA ALA A 285 8.28 6.99 5.82
C ALA A 285 7.41 6.41 6.95
N ILE A 286 6.40 5.61 6.61
CA ILE A 286 5.56 4.91 7.59
C ILE A 286 6.40 3.97 8.45
N MET A 287 7.21 3.10 7.84
CA MET A 287 8.12 2.19 8.56
C MET A 287 9.10 2.96 9.45
N GLY A 288 9.68 4.04 8.91
CA GLY A 288 10.59 4.92 9.65
C GLY A 288 9.95 5.57 10.86
N SER A 289 8.70 6.04 10.73
CA SER A 289 7.94 6.59 11.86
C SER A 289 7.58 5.55 12.92
N GLY A 290 7.38 4.29 12.51
CA GLY A 290 7.22 3.15 13.42
C GLY A 290 8.48 2.95 14.27
N LEU A 291 9.63 2.82 13.62
CA LEU A 291 10.94 2.64 14.27
C LEU A 291 11.43 3.86 15.07
N GLY A 292 10.89 5.05 14.78
CA GLY A 292 11.22 6.29 15.47
C GLY A 292 10.65 6.40 16.88
N ARG A 293 9.62 5.62 17.21
CA ARG A 293 8.97 5.61 18.52
C ARG A 293 9.57 4.53 19.43
N LYS A 294 9.75 4.85 20.72
CA LYS A 294 10.12 3.84 21.72
C LYS A 294 9.05 2.75 21.81
N GLY A 295 9.43 1.49 21.61
CA GLY A 295 8.52 0.34 21.58
C GLY A 295 7.66 0.26 20.32
N GLY A 296 7.96 1.03 19.26
CA GLY A 296 7.25 0.94 18.00
C GLY A 296 7.50 -0.40 17.30
N VAL A 297 6.44 -1.00 16.75
CA VAL A 297 6.48 -2.31 16.10
C VAL A 297 6.30 -2.12 14.59
N VAL A 298 7.19 -2.73 13.80
CA VAL A 298 7.02 -2.86 12.34
C VAL A 298 6.75 -4.33 12.03
N ARG A 299 5.68 -4.59 11.27
CA ARG A 299 5.31 -5.92 10.83
C ARG A 299 6.17 -6.32 9.62
N TRP A 300 7.33 -6.90 9.90
CA TRP A 300 8.32 -7.26 8.87
C TRP A 300 7.80 -8.23 7.80
N SER A 301 6.85 -9.11 8.13
CA SER A 301 6.21 -9.98 7.13
C SER A 301 5.52 -9.16 6.02
N THR A 302 4.77 -8.13 6.39
CA THR A 302 4.13 -7.21 5.42
C THR A 302 5.19 -6.42 4.66
N ALA A 303 6.18 -5.86 5.35
CA ALA A 303 7.25 -5.10 4.71
C ALA A 303 8.01 -5.93 3.66
N THR A 304 8.39 -7.16 3.98
CA THR A 304 9.07 -8.08 3.05
C THR A 304 8.21 -8.40 1.84
N ARG A 305 6.90 -8.68 2.02
CA ARG A 305 5.97 -8.88 0.90
C ARG A 305 5.93 -7.66 -0.03
N MET A 306 5.99 -6.45 0.53
CA MET A 306 6.03 -5.21 -0.24
C MET A 306 7.33 -5.04 -1.02
N PHE A 307 8.49 -5.28 -0.38
CA PHE A 307 9.78 -5.24 -1.08
C PHE A 307 9.85 -6.22 -2.26
N VAL A 308 9.33 -7.44 -2.07
CA VAL A 308 9.22 -8.43 -3.15
C VAL A 308 8.31 -7.90 -4.27
N ALA A 309 7.13 -7.37 -3.93
CA ALA A 309 6.21 -6.80 -4.91
C ALA A 309 6.86 -5.64 -5.68
N TRP A 310 7.63 -4.77 -5.01
CA TRP A 310 8.34 -3.66 -5.63
C TRP A 310 9.40 -4.14 -6.64
N GLY A 311 10.21 -5.13 -6.25
CA GLY A 311 11.19 -5.73 -7.15
C GLY A 311 10.57 -6.45 -8.35
N LEU A 312 9.41 -7.09 -8.15
CA LEU A 312 8.68 -7.81 -9.20
C LEU A 312 7.91 -6.89 -10.17
N THR A 313 7.54 -5.68 -9.73
CA THR A 313 6.63 -4.80 -10.48
C THR A 313 7.19 -4.41 -11.84
N LEU A 314 8.44 -3.95 -11.89
CA LEU A 314 9.09 -3.54 -13.13
C LEU A 314 9.20 -4.70 -14.15
N PRO A 315 9.78 -5.87 -13.81
CA PRO A 315 9.89 -6.97 -14.77
C PRO A 315 8.54 -7.57 -15.16
N ALA A 316 7.57 -7.65 -14.25
CA ALA A 316 6.26 -8.23 -14.56
C ALA A 316 5.46 -7.32 -15.51
N ALA A 317 5.40 -6.01 -15.23
CA ALA A 317 4.76 -5.05 -16.13
C ALA A 317 5.47 -5.01 -17.49
N GLY A 318 6.81 -5.07 -17.49
CA GLY A 318 7.61 -5.08 -18.71
C GLY A 318 7.42 -6.34 -19.56
N LEU A 319 7.26 -7.52 -18.95
CA LEU A 319 6.97 -8.75 -19.68
C LEU A 319 5.60 -8.69 -20.37
N VAL A 320 4.56 -8.25 -19.64
CA VAL A 320 3.21 -8.10 -20.21
C VAL A 320 3.23 -7.09 -21.37
N ALA A 321 3.90 -5.95 -21.16
CA ALA A 321 4.05 -4.93 -22.18
C ALA A 321 4.87 -5.40 -23.39
N GLY A 322 5.94 -6.16 -23.18
CA GLY A 322 6.78 -6.71 -24.25
C GLY A 322 6.00 -7.69 -25.14
N LEU A 323 5.22 -8.59 -24.53
CA LEU A 323 4.34 -9.50 -25.26
C LEU A 323 3.23 -8.74 -26.02
N ALA A 324 2.64 -7.73 -25.39
CA ALA A 324 1.68 -6.85 -26.05
C ALA A 324 2.31 -6.09 -27.23
N ALA A 325 3.56 -5.65 -27.11
CA ALA A 325 4.28 -4.94 -28.17
C ALA A 325 4.57 -5.85 -29.37
N LEU A 326 4.98 -7.11 -29.14
CA LEU A 326 5.17 -8.09 -30.22
C LEU A 326 3.88 -8.37 -31.00
N LEU A 327 2.74 -8.40 -30.30
CA LEU A 327 1.44 -8.59 -30.93
C LEU A 327 0.98 -7.33 -31.66
N ALA A 328 1.08 -6.16 -31.03
CA ALA A 328 0.75 -4.87 -31.63
C ALA A 328 1.60 -4.58 -32.88
N GLY A 329 2.86 -5.02 -32.90
CA GLY A 329 3.75 -4.94 -34.06
C GLY A 329 3.30 -5.72 -35.29
N ARG A 330 2.26 -6.57 -35.20
CA ARG A 330 1.66 -7.28 -36.34
C ARG A 330 0.67 -6.43 -37.16
N GLY A 331 0.55 -5.14 -36.83
CA GLY A 331 -0.33 -4.19 -37.50
C GLY A 331 -1.66 -3.99 -36.77
N THR A 332 -2.65 -3.42 -37.47
CA THR A 332 -3.91 -2.95 -36.87
C THR A 332 -4.69 -4.04 -36.15
N TRP A 333 -4.70 -5.27 -36.68
CA TRP A 333 -5.36 -6.39 -36.01
C TRP A 333 -4.70 -6.74 -34.68
N GLY A 334 -3.37 -6.63 -34.61
CA GLY A 334 -2.57 -6.89 -33.41
C GLY A 334 -2.85 -5.87 -32.32
N VAL A 335 -2.88 -4.58 -32.68
CA VAL A 335 -3.29 -3.48 -31.78
C VAL A 335 -4.71 -3.72 -31.26
N THR A 336 -5.64 -4.09 -32.14
CA THR A 336 -7.03 -4.37 -31.78
C THR A 336 -7.12 -5.56 -30.81
N ALA A 337 -6.37 -6.63 -31.06
CA ALA A 337 -6.31 -7.79 -30.18
C ALA A 337 -5.78 -7.43 -28.78
N VAL A 338 -4.71 -6.62 -28.71
CA VAL A 338 -4.19 -6.11 -27.43
C VAL A 338 -5.25 -5.29 -26.69
N ALA A 339 -5.95 -4.39 -27.38
CA ALA A 339 -7.02 -3.60 -26.78
C ALA A 339 -8.15 -4.47 -26.22
N VAL A 340 -8.61 -5.47 -27.00
CA VAL A 340 -9.66 -6.40 -26.57
C VAL A 340 -9.21 -7.22 -25.35
N MET A 341 -7.98 -7.74 -25.36
CA MET A 341 -7.44 -8.49 -24.22
C MET A 341 -7.31 -7.62 -22.97
N ALA A 342 -6.88 -6.36 -23.11
CA ALA A 342 -6.77 -5.42 -22.00
C ALA A 342 -8.14 -5.12 -21.37
N VAL A 343 -9.17 -4.90 -22.21
CA VAL A 343 -10.55 -4.67 -21.75
C VAL A 343 -11.11 -5.93 -21.07
N ALA A 344 -10.93 -7.11 -21.68
CA ALA A 344 -11.39 -8.37 -21.12
C ALA A 344 -10.71 -8.69 -19.78
N GLY A 345 -9.39 -8.51 -19.69
CA GLY A 345 -8.61 -8.68 -18.46
C GLY A 345 -9.06 -7.70 -17.37
N SER A 346 -9.27 -6.43 -17.71
CA SER A 346 -9.76 -5.42 -16.77
C SER A 346 -11.17 -5.74 -16.27
N ALA A 347 -12.07 -6.18 -17.16
CA ALA A 347 -13.42 -6.60 -16.79
C ALA A 347 -13.40 -7.85 -15.89
N TRP A 348 -12.55 -8.83 -16.19
CA TRP A 348 -12.38 -10.01 -15.35
C TRP A 348 -11.88 -9.65 -13.94
N ILE A 349 -10.86 -8.79 -13.84
CA ILE A 349 -10.36 -8.28 -12.54
C ILE A 349 -11.48 -7.56 -11.79
N TRP A 350 -12.25 -6.71 -12.48
CA TRP A 350 -13.37 -6.00 -11.87
C TRP A 350 -14.43 -6.97 -11.33
N VAL A 351 -14.87 -7.96 -12.12
CA VAL A 351 -15.84 -8.99 -11.67
C VAL A 351 -15.31 -9.75 -10.47
N LYS A 352 -14.04 -10.18 -10.50
CA LYS A 352 -13.38 -10.87 -9.38
C LYS A 352 -13.37 -10.00 -8.12
N SER A 353 -13.11 -8.70 -8.25
CA SER A 353 -13.08 -7.76 -7.12
C SER A 353 -14.44 -7.62 -6.41
N ARG A 354 -15.55 -7.91 -7.11
CA ARG A 354 -16.92 -7.84 -6.57
C ARG A 354 -17.29 -9.03 -5.68
N GLN A 355 -16.51 -10.11 -5.70
CA GLN A 355 -16.72 -11.28 -4.85
C GLN A 355 -16.39 -10.98 -3.37
N GLU A 356 -15.32 -10.21 -3.13
CA GLU A 356 -14.90 -9.76 -1.79
C GLU A 356 -14.94 -8.23 -1.72
N LYS A 357 -16.11 -7.65 -1.45
CA LYS A 357 -16.25 -6.19 -1.52
C LYS A 357 -15.53 -5.51 -0.35
N VAL A 358 -14.57 -4.66 -0.68
CA VAL A 358 -13.90 -3.74 0.24
C VAL A 358 -14.23 -2.32 -0.18
N ASP A 359 -14.85 -1.55 0.72
CA ASP A 359 -15.25 -0.18 0.48
C ASP A 359 -15.10 0.69 1.73
N HIS A 360 -15.43 1.98 1.61
CA HIS A 360 -15.37 2.96 2.69
C HIS A 360 -16.07 2.58 4.01
N SER A 361 -17.06 1.68 3.99
CA SER A 361 -17.79 1.22 5.17
C SER A 361 -17.01 0.18 5.97
N ASN A 362 -16.21 -0.66 5.30
CA ASN A 362 -15.51 -1.79 5.93
C ASN A 362 -13.98 -1.71 5.80
N VAL A 363 -13.43 -0.60 5.29
CA VAL A 363 -11.99 -0.45 5.06
C VAL A 363 -11.17 -0.59 6.35
N ASN A 364 -11.76 -0.24 7.50
CA ASN A 364 -11.13 -0.34 8.81
C ASN A 364 -11.35 -1.70 9.51
N ASP A 365 -12.18 -2.57 8.93
CA ASP A 365 -12.50 -3.89 9.46
C ASP A 365 -11.40 -4.86 9.04
N VAL A 366 -10.28 -4.83 9.76
CA VAL A 366 -9.19 -5.80 9.61
C VAL A 366 -9.29 -6.74 10.81
N PRO A 367 -9.49 -8.05 10.59
CA PRO A 367 -9.35 -9.02 11.68
C PRO A 367 -8.01 -8.78 12.38
N ALA A 368 -7.99 -8.82 13.71
CA ALA A 368 -6.74 -8.83 14.44
C ALA A 368 -5.82 -9.89 13.81
N PRO A 369 -4.51 -9.61 13.62
CA PRO A 369 -3.59 -10.62 13.11
C PRO A 369 -3.78 -11.86 13.98
N HIS A 370 -4.08 -12.99 13.33
CA HIS A 370 -4.34 -14.28 13.95
C HIS A 370 -3.45 -14.44 15.20
N ALA A 371 -4.07 -14.43 16.38
CA ALA A 371 -3.74 -15.49 17.31
C ALA A 371 -4.11 -16.75 16.52
N ASP A 372 -3.13 -17.50 16.05
CA ASP A 372 -3.39 -18.80 15.43
C ASP A 372 -4.24 -19.59 16.44
N PRO A 373 -5.50 -19.92 16.13
CA PRO A 373 -6.32 -20.74 17.04
C PRO A 373 -5.61 -22.07 17.30
N GLU A 374 -4.88 -22.58 16.31
CA GLU A 374 -4.09 -23.81 16.42
C GLU A 374 -2.95 -23.70 17.45
N HIS A 375 -2.35 -22.52 17.66
CA HIS A 375 -1.31 -22.37 18.68
C HIS A 375 -1.87 -22.12 20.08
N GLU A 376 -3.04 -21.52 20.21
CA GLU A 376 -3.70 -21.35 21.51
C GLU A 376 -4.25 -22.69 22.02
N ASP A 377 -4.79 -23.53 21.13
CA ASP A 377 -5.23 -24.88 21.47
C ASP A 377 -4.06 -25.81 21.78
N ILE A 378 -2.94 -25.75 21.03
CA ILE A 378 -1.74 -26.54 21.34
C ILE A 378 -1.10 -26.08 22.66
N VAL A 379 -1.06 -24.78 22.94
CA VAL A 379 -0.51 -24.27 24.22
C VAL A 379 -1.48 -24.58 25.36
N ALA A 380 -2.80 -24.51 25.16
CA ALA A 380 -3.78 -24.90 26.16
C ALA A 380 -3.74 -26.41 26.43
N ASP A 381 -3.58 -27.26 25.42
CA ASP A 381 -3.42 -28.71 25.55
C ASP A 381 -2.07 -29.10 26.18
N VAL A 382 -1.00 -28.38 25.84
CA VAL A 382 0.32 -28.56 26.48
C VAL A 382 0.29 -28.07 27.94
N VAL A 383 -0.39 -26.97 28.24
CA VAL A 383 -0.54 -26.49 29.62
C VAL A 383 -1.47 -27.38 30.44
N ALA A 384 -2.54 -27.92 29.84
CA ALA A 384 -3.44 -28.87 30.46
C ALA A 384 -2.76 -30.23 30.73
N SER A 385 -1.89 -30.69 29.84
CA SER A 385 -1.11 -31.93 30.02
C SER A 385 0.10 -31.77 30.97
N LEU A 386 0.55 -30.54 31.22
CA LEU A 386 1.61 -30.22 32.20
C LEU A 386 1.05 -29.79 33.57
N SER A 387 -0.26 -29.61 33.70
CA SER A 387 -0.91 -29.30 34.97
C SER A 387 -1.02 -30.57 35.82
N PRO A 388 -0.43 -30.63 37.04
CA PRO A 388 -0.67 -31.75 37.93
C PRO A 388 -2.16 -31.80 38.30
N PRO A 389 -2.75 -33.01 38.47
CA PRO A 389 -4.15 -33.14 38.78
C PRO A 389 -4.52 -32.37 40.05
N PRO A 390 -5.75 -31.81 40.13
CA PRO A 390 -6.20 -31.06 41.29
C PRO A 390 -6.07 -31.92 42.56
N THR A 391 -5.53 -31.31 43.61
CA THR A 391 -5.14 -31.94 44.88
C THR A 391 -6.29 -32.63 45.63
N ASP A 392 -7.53 -32.44 45.19
CA ASP A 392 -8.72 -33.05 45.79
C ASP A 392 -8.86 -34.53 45.43
N SER A 393 -8.37 -34.98 44.26
CA SER A 393 -8.45 -36.41 43.87
C SER A 393 -7.42 -37.29 44.59
N VAL A 394 -6.39 -36.70 45.21
CA VAL A 394 -5.40 -37.43 46.02
C VAL A 394 -5.91 -37.62 47.45
N LEU A 395 -6.78 -36.74 47.95
CA LEU A 395 -7.42 -36.88 49.26
C LEU A 395 -8.60 -37.88 49.22
N GLU A 396 -9.35 -37.95 48.11
CA GLU A 396 -10.41 -38.96 47.94
C GLU A 396 -9.87 -40.38 47.71
N ALA A 397 -8.75 -40.54 47.00
CA ALA A 397 -8.10 -41.84 46.84
C ALA A 397 -7.42 -42.33 48.14
N ALA A 398 -6.93 -41.43 48.99
CA ALA A 398 -6.40 -41.78 50.31
C ALA A 398 -7.49 -42.09 51.35
N ALA A 399 -8.74 -41.65 51.12
CA ALA A 399 -9.88 -41.93 51.99
C ALA A 399 -10.57 -43.28 51.72
N HIS A 400 -10.31 -43.91 50.56
CA HIS A 400 -10.92 -45.20 50.21
C HIS A 400 -10.07 -46.45 50.48
N ASP A 401 -8.78 -46.29 50.78
CA ASP A 401 -7.87 -47.41 51.12
C ASP A 401 -7.57 -47.54 52.64
N GLY A 402 -8.43 -46.97 53.50
CA GLY A 402 -8.21 -46.86 54.95
C GLY A 402 -9.13 -47.66 55.88
N GLU A 403 -10.06 -48.48 55.37
CA GLU A 403 -10.94 -49.31 56.22
C GLU A 403 -10.74 -50.81 55.98
N ALA A 404 -9.67 -51.36 56.56
CA ALA A 404 -9.60 -52.78 56.89
C ALA A 404 -8.93 -52.96 58.26
N GLY A 405 -9.76 -53.21 59.28
CA GLY A 405 -9.36 -53.94 60.48
C GLY A 405 -9.21 -53.11 61.76
N SER A 406 -10.32 -52.85 62.45
CA SER A 406 -10.31 -52.72 63.92
C SER A 406 -11.17 -53.84 64.53
N PRO A 407 -10.64 -54.61 65.49
CA PRO A 407 -11.48 -55.31 66.43
C PRO A 407 -11.41 -54.65 67.83
N ARG A 408 -12.59 -54.19 68.25
CA ARG A 408 -13.23 -54.43 69.56
C ARG A 408 -12.73 -53.70 70.82
N SER A 409 -13.66 -52.92 71.37
CA SER A 409 -14.23 -52.98 72.76
C SER A 409 -13.28 -52.70 73.94
N ALA A 410 -13.63 -52.03 75.04
CA ALA A 410 -14.90 -51.61 75.64
C ALA A 410 -14.58 -50.56 76.73
N SER A 411 -15.54 -49.70 77.05
CA SER A 411 -15.53 -48.94 78.32
C SER A 411 -15.78 -49.85 79.52
N PRO A 412 -15.21 -49.56 80.70
CA PRO A 412 -15.64 -50.17 81.96
C PRO A 412 -16.53 -49.21 82.75
N ALA A 413 -17.74 -49.62 83.13
CA ALA A 413 -18.44 -49.03 84.27
C ALA A 413 -19.52 -49.97 84.83
N SER A 414 -19.26 -50.55 86.00
CA SER A 414 -20.14 -50.69 87.18
C SER A 414 -19.38 -51.54 88.20
N GLN A 415 -19.45 -51.37 89.52
CA GLN A 415 -20.62 -51.41 90.42
C GLN A 415 -20.24 -50.69 91.74
N SER A 416 -21.16 -50.07 92.49
CA SER A 416 -21.90 -50.68 93.62
C SER A 416 -22.46 -49.54 94.51
N PRO A 417 -23.40 -49.74 95.47
CA PRO A 417 -24.66 -50.51 95.45
C PRO A 417 -25.89 -49.71 95.97
N ALA A 418 -27.06 -50.39 95.91
CA ALA A 418 -28.24 -50.28 96.82
C ALA A 418 -29.13 -49.03 96.73
N SER A 419 -30.40 -49.04 97.13
CA SER A 419 -31.52 -49.99 97.12
C SER A 419 -32.73 -49.18 97.59
N LYS A 420 -33.82 -49.22 96.81
CA LYS A 420 -35.26 -49.08 97.14
C LYS A 420 -35.68 -48.33 98.43
N ALA A 421 -36.59 -47.35 98.26
CA ALA A 421 -38.01 -47.36 98.69
C ALA A 421 -38.52 -45.88 98.69
N THR A 422 -39.72 -45.52 98.21
CA THR A 422 -41.02 -45.79 98.85
C THR A 422 -42.15 -45.17 97.99
N VAL A 423 -43.23 -45.94 97.78
CA VAL A 423 -44.68 -45.60 97.77
C VAL A 423 -45.11 -44.19 97.29
N VAL A 424 -45.91 -44.12 96.22
CA VAL A 424 -47.39 -43.99 96.17
C VAL A 424 -47.85 -44.38 94.77
#